data_AF-A0AAE6WJL4-F1
#
_entry.id   AF-A0AAE6WJL4-F1
#
_cell.length_a   1.000
_cell.length_b   1.000
_cell.length_c   1.000
_cell.angle_alpha   90.00
_cell.angle_beta   90.00
_cell.angle_gamma   90.00
#
_symmetry.space_group_name_H-M   'P 1'
#
loop_
_entity.id
_entity.type
_entity.pdbx_description
1 polymer ?
#
loop_
_entity_poly.entity_id
_entity_poly.type
_entity_poly.pdbx_seq_one_letter_code
_entity_poly.pdbx_strand_id
1 'polypeptide(L)'
;MMAERKISNESRGFRGVWIPKEYWLDPNLKIMEVVFITEIESLDNGKGCYASNKYFSEFFGISKGRCSQIINNLSDKGYIKIDYDREGKQVKKRTMKVVRKLTTPYLENYRPYLENDKENNTSSNTSNNDQSDLKKIREQQLEEDFNKLWKLYPRKEGKKKAFEAYKRAIKNGTTNKEIQTGIVNYLAQIRVQRTSKQYIKQGSTWFNGECWNDEYNVGQERSPVNPKTVPSSAPANRTMADLEREQRESRRDAFPIQYKEHPEWFNEETIKSILEEFPELREKVAEIDRARATSDRNTA
;
A
#
# COMPACT_ATOMS: atom_id res chain seq x y z
N MET A 1 3.26 -2.85 30.37
CA MET A 1 4.11 -2.35 31.47
C MET A 1 5.44 -2.03 30.80
N MET A 2 5.75 -0.75 30.62
CA MET A 2 6.95 -0.31 29.89
C MET A 2 8.20 -0.91 30.56
N ALA A 3 9.06 -1.54 29.77
CA ALA A 3 10.33 -2.04 30.28
C ALA A 3 11.25 -0.85 30.57
N GLU A 4 11.52 -0.59 31.85
CA GLU A 4 12.50 0.41 32.25
C GLU A 4 13.92 -0.11 32.01
N ARG A 5 14.79 0.78 31.53
CA ARG A 5 16.21 0.45 31.32
C ARG A 5 16.88 0.18 32.67
N LYS A 6 17.46 -1.01 32.83
CA LYS A 6 18.21 -1.44 34.02
C LYS A 6 19.68 -1.60 33.66
N ILE A 7 20.53 -0.85 34.35
CA ILE A 7 21.99 -0.97 34.26
C ILE A 7 22.45 -1.63 35.56
N SER A 8 23.13 -2.78 35.47
CA SER A 8 23.73 -3.44 36.62
C SER A 8 24.83 -2.56 37.19
N ASN A 9 24.76 -2.24 38.48
CA ASN A 9 25.65 -1.33 39.20
C ASN A 9 27.00 -2.00 39.55
N GLU A 10 27.60 -2.67 38.57
CA GLU A 10 28.94 -3.22 38.70
C GLU A 10 29.94 -2.08 38.49
N SER A 11 30.97 -1.98 39.33
CA SER A 11 32.05 -0.99 39.20
C SER A 11 32.90 -1.30 37.97
N ARG A 12 32.37 -1.04 36.78
CA ARG A 12 33.04 -1.31 35.52
C ARG A 12 33.89 -0.09 35.16
N GLY A 13 35.19 -0.28 34.94
CA GLY A 13 36.09 0.73 34.35
C GLY A 13 35.79 1.00 32.87
N PHE A 14 34.51 1.18 32.54
CA PHE A 14 33.99 1.24 31.18
C PHE A 14 34.41 2.57 30.52
N ARG A 15 35.25 2.49 29.48
CA ARG A 15 35.77 3.69 28.79
C ARG A 15 34.91 4.13 27.60
N GLY A 16 34.08 3.24 27.06
CA GLY A 16 33.23 3.52 25.91
C GLY A 16 32.83 2.25 25.17
N VAL A 17 31.90 2.41 24.23
CA VAL A 17 31.49 1.37 23.28
C VAL A 17 32.25 1.59 21.97
N TRP A 18 32.95 0.57 21.48
CA TRP A 18 33.52 0.60 20.14
C TRP A 18 32.53 -0.04 19.15
N ILE A 19 32.20 0.68 18.07
CA ILE A 19 31.32 0.20 17.02
C ILE A 19 32.11 0.15 15.70
N PRO A 20 32.20 -1.00 15.02
CA PRO A 20 32.79 -1.10 13.70
C PRO A 20 32.18 -0.12 12.70
N LYS A 21 33.02 0.51 11.87
CA LYS A 21 32.57 1.47 10.84
C LYS A 21 31.61 0.82 9.84
N GLU A 22 31.75 -0.47 9.60
CA GLU A 22 30.95 -1.26 8.67
C GLU A 22 29.49 -1.35 9.13
N TYR A 23 29.22 -1.28 10.43
CA TYR A 23 27.85 -1.24 10.97
C TYR A 23 27.37 0.20 11.15
N TRP A 24 28.28 1.10 11.57
CA TRP A 24 27.94 2.50 11.81
C TRP A 24 27.53 3.25 10.55
N LEU A 25 28.14 2.94 9.40
CA LEU A 25 27.92 3.61 8.13
C LEU A 25 26.97 2.84 7.18
N ASP A 26 26.39 1.71 7.62
CA ASP A 26 25.50 0.92 6.78
C ASP A 26 24.08 1.51 6.77
N PRO A 27 23.57 2.05 5.65
CA PRO A 27 22.25 2.67 5.60
C PRO A 27 21.11 1.66 5.79
N ASN A 28 21.39 0.35 5.70
CA ASN A 28 20.40 -0.70 5.90
C ASN A 28 20.20 -1.04 7.39
N LEU A 29 21.05 -0.52 8.28
CA LEU A 29 20.95 -0.71 9.72
C LEU A 29 20.36 0.52 10.41
N LYS A 30 19.36 0.30 11.24
CA LYS A 30 18.87 1.31 12.17
C LYS A 30 19.82 1.42 13.35
N ILE A 31 19.89 2.58 13.99
CA ILE A 31 20.78 2.79 15.16
C ILE A 31 20.52 1.75 16.28
N MET A 32 19.25 1.37 16.49
CA MET A 32 18.88 0.32 17.44
C MET A 32 19.42 -1.06 17.02
N GLU A 33 19.44 -1.37 15.73
CA GLU A 33 20.01 -2.61 15.21
C GLU A 33 21.54 -2.62 15.39
N VAL A 34 22.21 -1.48 15.18
CA VAL A 34 23.67 -1.32 15.40
C VAL A 34 24.04 -1.57 16.85
N VAL A 35 23.33 -0.97 17.81
CA VAL A 35 23.62 -1.21 19.24
C VAL A 35 23.25 -2.64 19.68
N PHE A 36 22.24 -3.27 19.07
CA PHE A 36 21.96 -4.69 19.29
C PHE A 36 23.10 -5.58 18.80
N ILE A 37 23.64 -5.34 17.60
CA ILE A 37 24.80 -6.07 17.08
C ILE A 37 25.97 -5.92 18.06
N THR A 38 26.22 -4.69 18.51
CA THR A 38 27.34 -4.39 19.41
C THR A 38 27.19 -5.12 20.75
N GLU A 39 25.98 -5.17 21.30
CA GLU A 39 25.71 -5.88 22.56
C GLU A 39 25.71 -7.41 22.39
N ILE A 40 25.27 -7.92 21.23
CA ILE A 40 25.40 -9.35 20.92
C ILE A 40 26.88 -9.74 20.84
N GLU A 41 27.72 -8.91 20.22
CA GLU A 41 29.16 -9.14 20.11
C GLU A 41 29.85 -9.07 21.48
N SER A 42 29.45 -8.11 22.34
CA SER A 42 29.99 -7.99 23.71
C SER A 42 29.68 -9.21 24.59
N LEU A 43 28.55 -9.89 24.34
CA LEU A 43 28.09 -11.05 25.10
C LEU A 43 28.49 -12.41 24.51
N ASP A 44 29.03 -12.46 23.29
CA ASP A 44 29.37 -13.71 22.58
C ASP A 44 30.39 -14.57 23.37
N ASN A 45 31.43 -13.94 23.91
CA ASN A 45 32.52 -14.60 24.64
C ASN A 45 33.09 -15.84 23.91
N GLY A 46 33.03 -15.87 22.57
CA GLY A 46 33.50 -16.95 21.69
C GLY A 46 32.52 -18.10 21.48
N LYS A 47 31.48 -18.22 22.31
CA LYS A 47 30.50 -19.33 22.27
C LYS A 47 29.17 -18.92 21.63
N GLY A 48 29.05 -17.69 21.17
CA GLY A 48 27.78 -17.07 20.76
C GLY A 48 27.02 -16.50 21.95
N CYS A 49 26.21 -15.48 21.69
CA CYS A 49 25.41 -14.80 22.69
C CYS A 49 24.16 -15.61 23.03
N TYR A 50 23.97 -15.90 24.33
CA TYR A 50 22.82 -16.63 24.87
C TYR A 50 21.79 -15.74 25.57
N ALA A 51 21.94 -14.42 25.46
CA ALA A 51 21.09 -13.46 26.15
C ALA A 51 19.61 -13.64 25.77
N SER A 52 18.73 -13.51 26.75
CA SER A 52 17.28 -13.66 26.55
C SER A 52 16.63 -12.35 26.09
N ASN A 53 15.40 -12.42 25.57
CA ASN A 53 14.65 -11.19 25.26
C ASN A 53 14.34 -10.38 26.53
N LYS A 54 14.28 -11.03 27.69
CA LYS A 54 14.17 -10.33 28.98
C LYS A 54 15.42 -9.48 29.24
N TYR A 55 16.61 -10.05 29.02
CA TYR A 55 17.86 -9.32 29.16
C TYR A 55 17.90 -8.08 28.26
N PHE A 56 17.65 -8.23 26.96
CA PHE A 56 17.67 -7.09 26.04
C PHE A 56 16.58 -6.07 26.34
N SER A 57 15.41 -6.54 26.77
CA SER A 57 14.30 -5.69 27.17
C SER A 57 14.69 -4.80 28.35
N GLU A 58 15.34 -5.37 29.36
CA GLU A 58 15.85 -4.64 30.52
C GLU A 58 17.05 -3.76 30.15
N PHE A 59 17.98 -4.23 29.33
CA PHE A 59 19.21 -3.49 28.98
C PHE A 59 18.94 -2.27 28.08
N PHE A 60 18.07 -2.42 27.08
CA PHE A 60 17.71 -1.33 26.17
C PHE A 60 16.50 -0.54 26.66
N GLY A 61 15.77 -1.04 27.65
CA GLY A 61 14.49 -0.46 28.06
C GLY A 61 13.51 -0.46 26.89
N ILE A 62 13.20 -1.61 26.30
CA ILE A 62 12.18 -1.77 25.25
C ILE A 62 11.38 -3.05 25.49
N SER A 63 10.20 -3.21 24.88
CA SER A 63 9.40 -4.42 25.07
C SER A 63 10.11 -5.69 24.56
N LYS A 64 9.86 -6.84 25.20
CA LYS A 64 10.39 -8.14 24.74
C LYS A 64 9.98 -8.47 23.30
N GLY A 65 8.78 -8.03 22.89
CA GLY A 65 8.28 -8.16 21.51
C GLY A 65 9.14 -7.37 20.54
N ARG A 66 9.47 -6.12 20.87
CA ARG A 66 10.36 -5.28 20.08
C ARG A 66 11.78 -5.86 19.99
N CYS A 67 12.33 -6.39 21.09
CA CYS A 67 13.61 -7.12 21.03
C CYS A 67 13.54 -8.28 20.03
N SER A 68 12.45 -9.06 20.06
CA SER A 68 12.28 -10.18 19.13
C SER A 68 12.23 -9.72 17.68
N GLN A 69 11.51 -8.64 17.38
CA GLN A 69 11.44 -8.07 16.03
C GLN A 69 12.82 -7.60 15.55
N ILE A 70 13.56 -6.87 16.39
CA ILE A 70 14.91 -6.37 16.04
C ILE A 70 15.86 -7.53 15.75
N ILE A 71 15.87 -8.56 16.62
CA ILE A 71 16.72 -9.75 16.46
C ILE A 71 16.37 -10.49 15.16
N ASN A 72 15.08 -10.70 14.88
CA ASN A 72 14.66 -11.37 13.65
C ASN A 72 15.03 -10.54 12.40
N ASN A 73 14.81 -9.23 12.41
CA ASN A 73 15.20 -8.36 11.30
C ASN A 73 16.71 -8.40 11.03
N LEU A 74 17.54 -8.41 12.09
CA LEU A 74 18.99 -8.57 11.97
C LEU A 74 19.38 -9.92 11.36
N SER A 75 18.66 -10.98 11.72
CA SER A 75 18.86 -12.32 11.15
C SER A 75 18.45 -12.38 9.68
N ASP A 76 17.30 -11.81 9.34
CA ASP A 76 16.77 -11.79 7.98
C ASP A 76 17.69 -10.98 7.04
N LYS A 77 18.22 -9.86 7.52
CA LYS A 77 19.23 -9.06 6.80
C LYS A 77 20.61 -9.71 6.73
N GLY A 78 20.83 -10.83 7.44
CA GLY A 78 22.09 -11.58 7.43
C GLY A 78 23.21 -10.99 8.28
N TYR A 79 22.93 -10.08 9.22
CA TYR A 79 23.95 -9.54 10.14
C TYR A 79 24.21 -10.45 11.33
N ILE A 80 23.24 -11.28 11.70
CA ILE A 80 23.41 -12.29 12.76
C ILE A 80 22.88 -13.64 12.30
N LYS A 81 23.45 -14.71 12.84
CA LYS A 81 22.92 -16.07 12.74
C LYS A 81 22.33 -16.47 14.09
N ILE A 82 21.17 -17.10 14.06
CA ILE A 82 20.49 -17.61 15.25
C ILE A 82 20.39 -19.13 15.16
N ASP A 83 21.03 -19.83 16.09
CA ASP A 83 20.96 -21.27 16.23
C ASP A 83 20.11 -21.62 17.47
N TYR A 84 19.24 -22.62 17.35
CA TYR A 84 18.36 -23.07 18.42
C TYR A 84 18.70 -24.49 18.83
N ASP A 85 19.00 -24.68 20.10
CA ASP A 85 19.12 -26.00 20.71
C ASP A 85 17.76 -26.43 21.26
N ARG A 86 17.24 -27.54 20.74
CA ARG A 86 15.89 -28.04 21.03
C ARG A 86 15.97 -29.39 21.69
N GLU A 87 15.21 -29.55 22.78
CA GLU A 87 15.00 -30.82 23.45
C GLU A 87 13.52 -31.17 23.30
N GLY A 88 13.21 -32.04 22.34
CA GLY A 88 11.84 -32.32 21.92
C GLY A 88 11.15 -31.08 21.31
N LYS A 89 9.97 -30.71 21.86
CA LYS A 89 9.19 -29.54 21.40
C LYS A 89 9.62 -28.22 22.07
N GLN A 90 10.52 -28.25 23.04
CA GLN A 90 10.94 -27.06 23.78
C GLN A 90 12.30 -26.55 23.28
N VAL A 91 12.41 -25.22 23.15
CA VAL A 91 13.68 -24.55 22.86
C VAL A 91 14.42 -24.38 24.19
N LYS A 92 15.51 -25.14 24.38
CA LYS A 92 16.33 -25.09 25.60
C LYS A 92 17.30 -23.93 25.58
N LYS A 93 17.84 -23.61 24.41
CA LYS A 93 18.83 -22.55 24.23
C LYS A 93 18.70 -21.89 22.87
N ARG A 94 18.92 -20.57 22.84
CA ARG A 94 19.17 -19.83 21.60
C ARG A 94 20.58 -19.29 21.63
N THR A 95 21.27 -19.31 20.50
CA THR A 95 22.63 -18.83 20.34
C THR A 95 22.66 -17.87 19.17
N MET A 96 23.07 -16.62 19.41
CA MET A 96 23.19 -15.60 18.37
C MET A 96 24.66 -15.30 18.10
N LYS A 97 25.06 -15.24 16.83
CA LYS A 97 26.43 -14.87 16.42
C LYS A 97 26.39 -13.80 15.35
N VAL A 98 27.23 -12.77 15.48
CA VAL A 98 27.37 -11.74 14.45
C VAL A 98 28.10 -12.31 13.24
N VAL A 99 27.54 -12.12 12.05
CA VAL A 99 28.14 -12.56 10.80
C VAL A 99 29.00 -11.42 10.26
N ARG A 100 30.32 -11.59 10.30
CA ARG A 100 31.25 -10.67 9.63
C ARG A 100 31.18 -10.97 8.14
N LYS A 101 30.68 -10.02 7.33
CA LYS A 101 30.48 -10.14 5.86
C LYS A 101 31.81 -10.41 5.12
N LEU A 102 32.31 -11.64 5.16
CA LEU A 102 33.32 -12.12 4.22
C LEU A 102 32.80 -13.22 3.28
N THR A 103 31.62 -13.84 3.51
CA THR A 103 31.30 -15.08 2.74
C THR A 103 29.84 -15.51 2.55
N THR A 104 28.79 -14.70 2.74
CA THR A 104 27.41 -15.21 2.48
C THR A 104 26.49 -14.25 1.71
N PRO A 105 25.76 -14.73 0.67
CA PRO A 105 24.83 -13.92 -0.12
C PRO A 105 23.60 -13.49 0.68
N TYR A 106 23.19 -12.24 0.46
CA TYR A 106 22.00 -11.61 0.99
C TYR A 106 20.72 -12.32 0.53
N LEU A 107 19.86 -12.73 1.47
CA LEU A 107 18.52 -13.28 1.20
C LEU A 107 17.47 -12.21 1.54
N GLU A 108 16.93 -11.58 0.51
CA GLU A 108 15.97 -10.48 0.64
C GLU A 108 14.57 -11.03 0.97
N ASN A 109 14.23 -11.07 2.26
CA ASN A 109 12.89 -11.40 2.74
C ASN A 109 12.35 -10.24 3.59
N TYR A 110 11.66 -9.29 2.95
CA TYR A 110 11.01 -8.17 3.62
C TYR A 110 9.73 -8.62 4.34
N ARG A 111 9.65 -8.42 5.67
CA ARG A 111 8.40 -8.53 6.44
C ARG A 111 7.87 -7.13 6.81
N PRO A 112 6.57 -6.83 6.58
CA PRO A 112 5.98 -5.57 7.01
C PRO A 112 5.98 -5.41 8.53
N TYR A 113 6.02 -4.15 8.98
CA TYR A 113 5.93 -3.75 10.38
C TYR A 113 4.65 -4.28 11.04
N LEU A 114 4.75 -4.78 12.27
CA LEU A 114 3.60 -4.88 13.16
C LEU A 114 3.36 -3.49 13.76
N GLU A 115 2.51 -2.69 13.12
CA GLU A 115 1.91 -1.51 13.75
C GLU A 115 0.96 -2.00 14.85
N ASN A 116 1.45 -2.25 16.07
CA ASN A 116 0.68 -2.19 17.32
C ASN A 116 1.46 -2.47 18.63
N ASP A 117 2.78 -2.25 18.68
CA ASP A 117 3.48 -2.20 19.98
C ASP A 117 3.29 -0.82 20.62
N LYS A 118 2.27 -0.68 21.48
CA LYS A 118 1.91 0.54 22.25
C LYS A 118 2.94 0.99 23.30
N GLU A 119 4.20 0.61 23.20
CA GLU A 119 5.22 0.95 24.22
C GLU A 119 6.50 1.43 23.53
N ASN A 120 6.43 2.67 23.03
CA ASN A 120 7.56 3.40 22.48
C ASN A 120 8.34 4.04 23.66
N ASN A 121 9.47 3.45 24.04
CA ASN A 121 10.35 3.94 25.13
C ASN A 121 11.30 5.05 24.65
N THR A 122 10.80 5.99 23.86
CA THR A 122 11.48 7.28 23.70
C THR A 122 10.97 8.17 24.83
N SER A 123 11.72 8.28 25.92
CA SER A 123 11.52 9.35 26.89
C SER A 123 11.72 10.66 26.16
N SER A 124 10.61 11.28 25.78
CA SER A 124 10.50 12.56 25.13
C SER A 124 11.15 13.62 26.01
N ASN A 125 12.34 14.07 25.62
CA ASN A 125 12.89 15.37 26.03
C ASN A 125 13.78 15.91 24.91
N THR A 126 13.21 16.09 23.72
CA THR A 126 13.68 17.09 22.74
C THR A 126 12.51 17.50 21.85
N SER A 127 12.06 18.75 22.06
CA SER A 127 11.32 19.65 21.16
C SER A 127 10.20 19.11 20.25
N ASN A 128 8.99 19.66 20.45
CA ASN A 128 7.80 19.57 19.59
C ASN A 128 7.99 19.92 18.08
N ASN A 129 9.20 20.25 17.61
CA ASN A 129 9.47 20.65 16.23
C ASN A 129 9.69 19.45 15.28
N ASP A 130 10.37 18.38 15.71
CA ASP A 130 10.71 17.26 14.80
C ASP A 130 9.48 16.44 14.38
N GLN A 131 8.48 16.33 15.25
CA GLN A 131 7.25 15.60 14.94
C GLN A 131 6.30 16.41 14.03
N SER A 132 6.34 17.74 14.09
CA SER A 132 5.64 18.59 13.12
C SER A 132 6.27 18.52 11.74
N ASP A 133 7.60 18.48 11.67
CA ASP A 133 8.32 18.43 10.39
C ASP A 133 8.13 17.08 9.69
N LEU A 134 8.22 15.97 10.42
CA LEU A 134 7.93 14.63 9.86
C LEU A 134 6.47 14.48 9.43
N LYS A 135 5.51 15.05 10.18
CA LYS A 135 4.09 15.03 9.80
C LYS A 135 3.86 15.86 8.53
N LYS A 136 4.52 17.02 8.43
CA LYS A 136 4.44 17.90 7.28
C LYS A 136 5.04 17.26 6.03
N ILE A 137 6.19 16.59 6.14
CA ILE A 137 6.81 15.85 5.04
C ILE A 137 5.89 14.72 4.54
N ARG A 138 5.29 13.94 5.45
CA ARG A 138 4.35 12.88 5.06
C ARG A 138 3.08 13.43 4.41
N GLU A 139 2.56 14.55 4.91
CA GLU A 139 1.38 15.19 4.35
C GLU A 139 1.67 15.79 2.96
N GLN A 140 2.87 16.35 2.75
CA GLN A 140 3.34 16.79 1.43
C GLN A 140 3.46 15.61 0.45
N GLN A 141 4.06 14.50 0.86
CA GLN A 141 4.15 13.30 0.01
C GLN A 141 2.76 12.75 -0.36
N LEU A 142 1.83 12.71 0.60
CA LEU A 142 0.45 12.30 0.35
C LEU A 142 -0.25 13.23 -0.63
N GLU A 143 0.00 14.54 -0.54
CA GLU A 143 -0.58 15.51 -1.45
C GLU A 143 0.02 15.41 -2.86
N GLU A 144 1.32 15.16 -2.99
CA GLU A 144 1.97 14.89 -4.29
C GLU A 144 1.40 13.63 -4.96
N ASP A 145 1.31 12.54 -4.22
CA ASP A 145 0.76 11.28 -4.72
C ASP A 145 -0.71 11.43 -5.11
N PHE A 146 -1.51 12.11 -4.28
CA PHE A 146 -2.89 12.43 -4.62
C PHE A 146 -2.98 13.32 -5.86
N ASN A 147 -2.11 14.32 -6.00
CA ASN A 147 -2.12 15.21 -7.16
C ASN A 147 -1.85 14.46 -8.46
N LYS A 148 -0.96 13.45 -8.43
CA LYS A 148 -0.74 12.55 -9.57
C LYS A 148 -2.02 11.79 -9.92
N LEU A 149 -2.66 11.13 -8.95
CA LEU A 149 -3.94 10.44 -9.18
C LEU A 149 -5.06 11.38 -9.64
N TRP A 150 -5.12 12.58 -9.09
CA TRP A 150 -6.14 13.57 -9.40
C TRP A 150 -6.03 14.08 -10.85
N LYS A 151 -4.81 14.13 -11.41
CA LYS A 151 -4.60 14.44 -12.83
C LYS A 151 -5.22 13.38 -13.75
N LEU A 152 -5.18 12.11 -13.34
CA LEU A 152 -5.78 10.98 -14.07
C LEU A 152 -7.31 11.04 -14.08
N TYR A 153 -7.92 11.61 -13.03
CA TYR A 153 -9.35 11.54 -12.85
C TYR A 153 -10.10 12.46 -13.85
N PRO A 154 -11.13 11.94 -14.54
CA PRO A 154 -11.76 12.64 -15.67
C PRO A 154 -12.63 13.84 -15.27
N ARG A 155 -13.35 13.73 -14.15
CA ARG A 155 -14.26 14.78 -13.65
C ARG A 155 -13.77 15.35 -12.33
N LYS A 156 -12.89 16.35 -12.41
CA LYS A 156 -12.16 16.96 -11.29
C LYS A 156 -12.99 17.94 -10.46
N GLU A 157 -14.07 17.45 -9.85
CA GLU A 157 -14.95 18.23 -8.97
C GLU A 157 -14.79 17.84 -7.50
N GLY A 158 -14.63 18.84 -6.62
CA GLY A 158 -14.53 18.65 -5.18
C GLY A 158 -13.17 18.14 -4.66
N LYS A 159 -12.06 18.63 -5.23
CA LYS A 159 -10.69 18.20 -4.90
C LYS A 159 -10.40 18.09 -3.40
N LYS A 160 -10.80 19.08 -2.59
CA LYS A 160 -10.60 19.06 -1.12
C LYS A 160 -11.27 17.84 -0.47
N LYS A 161 -12.53 17.55 -0.81
CA LYS A 161 -13.27 16.40 -0.29
C LYS A 161 -12.70 15.07 -0.78
N ALA A 162 -12.20 15.03 -2.02
CA ALA A 162 -11.52 13.86 -2.56
C ALA A 162 -10.19 13.59 -1.84
N PHE A 163 -9.43 14.64 -1.52
CA PHE A 163 -8.16 14.50 -0.81
C PHE A 163 -8.36 14.01 0.64
N GLU A 164 -9.37 14.52 1.36
CA GLU A 164 -9.71 14.00 2.70
C GLU A 164 -10.11 12.52 2.65
N ALA A 165 -10.85 12.10 1.63
CA ALA A 165 -11.21 10.70 1.42
C ALA A 165 -9.98 9.83 1.10
N TYR A 166 -9.06 10.33 0.26
CA TYR A 166 -7.78 9.67 -0.02
C TYR A 166 -6.94 9.48 1.25
N LYS A 167 -6.79 10.53 2.07
CA LYS A 167 -6.09 10.43 3.36
C LYS A 167 -6.71 9.37 4.28
N ARG A 168 -8.04 9.28 4.31
CA ARG A 168 -8.76 8.25 5.07
C ARG A 168 -8.48 6.85 4.52
N ALA A 169 -8.47 6.65 3.20
CA ALA A 169 -8.19 5.37 2.57
C ALA A 169 -6.77 4.87 2.88
N ILE A 170 -5.75 5.72 2.74
CA ILE A 170 -4.36 5.36 3.06
C ILE A 170 -4.22 5.01 4.55
N LYS A 171 -4.88 5.76 5.44
CA LYS A 171 -4.90 5.48 6.88
C LYS A 171 -5.57 4.14 7.21
N ASN A 172 -6.57 3.73 6.41
CA ASN A 172 -7.27 2.45 6.58
C ASN A 172 -6.51 1.26 5.95
N GLY A 173 -5.35 1.50 5.34
CA GLY A 173 -4.48 0.45 4.78
C GLY A 173 -4.59 0.26 3.27
N THR A 174 -5.41 1.05 2.56
CA THR A 174 -5.44 1.05 1.10
C THR A 174 -4.13 1.61 0.55
N THR A 175 -3.60 1.00 -0.50
CA THR A 175 -2.38 1.44 -1.16
C THR A 175 -2.67 2.44 -2.29
N ASN A 176 -1.74 3.35 -2.56
CA ASN A 176 -1.83 4.28 -3.69
C ASN A 176 -2.06 3.53 -5.03
N LYS A 177 -1.41 2.36 -5.19
CA LYS A 177 -1.51 1.51 -6.37
C LYS A 177 -2.91 0.91 -6.59
N GLU A 178 -3.63 0.57 -5.51
CA GLU A 178 -5.02 0.09 -5.60
C GLU A 178 -5.94 1.19 -6.12
N ILE A 179 -5.80 2.40 -5.58
CA ILE A 179 -6.59 3.56 -6.01
C ILE A 179 -6.27 3.91 -7.48
N GLN A 180 -4.99 3.91 -7.86
CA GLN A 180 -4.55 4.08 -9.25
C GLN A 180 -5.19 3.04 -10.18
N THR A 181 -5.17 1.77 -9.77
CA THR A 181 -5.79 0.67 -10.52
C THR A 181 -7.30 0.88 -10.67
N GLY A 182 -7.98 1.29 -9.60
CA GLY A 182 -9.41 1.61 -9.63
C GLY A 182 -9.75 2.74 -10.60
N ILE A 183 -8.95 3.81 -10.64
CA ILE A 183 -9.13 4.91 -11.59
C ILE A 183 -9.01 4.41 -13.04
N VAL A 184 -7.99 3.59 -13.32
CA VAL A 184 -7.76 3.04 -14.67
C VAL A 184 -8.91 2.13 -15.10
N ASN A 185 -9.37 1.25 -14.21
CA ASN A 185 -10.51 0.37 -14.48
C ASN A 185 -11.81 1.18 -14.69
N TYR A 186 -12.01 2.27 -13.94
CA TYR A 186 -13.16 3.13 -14.14
C TYR A 186 -13.12 3.88 -15.48
N LEU A 187 -11.94 4.38 -15.87
CA LEU A 187 -11.70 5.01 -17.17
C LEU A 187 -11.95 4.02 -18.33
N ALA A 188 -11.52 2.77 -18.17
CA ALA A 188 -11.81 1.69 -19.10
C ALA A 188 -13.32 1.51 -19.30
N GLN A 189 -14.07 1.42 -18.18
CA GLN A 189 -15.52 1.29 -18.25
C GLN A 189 -16.18 2.49 -18.94
N ILE A 190 -15.78 3.72 -18.58
CA ILE A 190 -16.31 4.93 -19.21
C ILE A 190 -16.11 4.89 -20.73
N ARG A 191 -14.95 4.39 -21.17
CA ARG A 191 -14.62 4.27 -22.60
C ARG A 191 -15.48 3.21 -23.29
N VAL A 192 -15.62 2.01 -22.68
CA VAL A 192 -16.46 0.93 -23.23
C VAL A 192 -17.93 1.34 -23.28
N GLN A 193 -18.42 2.02 -22.24
CA GLN A 193 -19.83 2.45 -22.13
C GLN A 193 -20.12 3.78 -22.85
N ARG A 194 -19.09 4.45 -23.38
CA ARG A 194 -19.17 5.81 -23.98
C ARG A 194 -19.93 6.79 -23.09
N THR A 195 -19.60 6.79 -21.79
CA THR A 195 -20.32 7.60 -20.80
C THR A 195 -20.02 9.09 -20.99
N SER A 196 -21.08 9.90 -21.12
CA SER A 196 -20.95 11.37 -21.19
C SER A 196 -20.45 11.94 -19.84
N LYS A 197 -19.67 13.03 -19.92
CA LYS A 197 -19.03 13.70 -18.77
C LYS A 197 -19.97 14.01 -17.61
N GLN A 198 -21.23 14.34 -17.90
CA GLN A 198 -22.23 14.67 -16.88
C GLN A 198 -22.62 13.47 -16.00
N TYR A 199 -22.52 12.24 -16.53
CA TYR A 199 -22.82 10.99 -15.83
C TYR A 199 -21.59 10.36 -15.16
N ILE A 200 -20.41 10.92 -15.40
CA ILE A 200 -19.19 10.51 -14.69
C ILE A 200 -19.30 10.99 -13.25
N LYS A 201 -19.01 10.10 -12.30
CA LYS A 201 -18.99 10.44 -10.89
C LYS A 201 -18.03 11.59 -10.67
N GLN A 202 -18.44 12.59 -9.90
CA GLN A 202 -17.53 13.65 -9.46
C GLN A 202 -16.37 13.00 -8.69
N GLY A 203 -15.15 13.52 -8.84
CA GLY A 203 -13.99 12.96 -8.14
C GLY A 203 -14.22 12.88 -6.63
N SER A 204 -14.80 13.91 -6.02
CA SER A 204 -15.18 13.85 -4.60
C SER A 204 -16.12 12.70 -4.25
N THR A 205 -17.12 12.38 -5.09
CA THR A 205 -18.04 11.25 -4.87
C THR A 205 -17.36 9.91 -5.05
N TRP A 206 -16.52 9.78 -6.08
CA TRP A 206 -15.82 8.54 -6.39
C TRP A 206 -14.80 8.17 -5.29
N PHE A 207 -14.01 9.14 -4.84
CA PHE A 207 -13.05 8.90 -3.75
C PHE A 207 -13.75 8.68 -2.40
N ASN A 208 -14.86 9.39 -2.12
CA ASN A 208 -15.59 9.17 -0.86
C ASN A 208 -16.32 7.83 -0.80
N GLY A 209 -16.80 7.33 -1.94
CA GLY A 209 -17.47 6.04 -2.04
C GLY A 209 -16.52 4.86 -2.08
N GLU A 210 -15.20 5.07 -1.98
CA GLU A 210 -14.18 4.02 -2.10
C GLU A 210 -14.33 3.20 -3.39
N CYS A 211 -14.77 3.87 -4.47
CA CYS A 211 -15.17 3.24 -5.71
C CYS A 211 -14.00 2.52 -6.43
N TRP A 212 -12.75 2.63 -5.97
CA TRP A 212 -11.67 1.77 -6.46
C TRP A 212 -11.89 0.28 -6.15
N ASN A 213 -12.74 -0.03 -5.16
CA ASN A 213 -13.17 -1.39 -4.83
C ASN A 213 -14.36 -1.87 -5.68
N ASP A 214 -14.96 -1.01 -6.50
CA ASP A 214 -16.09 -1.39 -7.35
C ASP A 214 -15.63 -2.32 -8.49
N GLU A 215 -16.48 -3.27 -8.84
CA GLU A 215 -16.26 -4.13 -10.01
C GLU A 215 -16.59 -3.35 -11.28
N TYR A 216 -15.56 -2.90 -11.99
CA TYR A 216 -15.71 -2.24 -13.28
C TYR A 216 -15.71 -3.27 -14.40
N ASN A 217 -16.79 -3.28 -15.17
CA ASN A 217 -16.97 -4.28 -16.22
C ASN A 217 -16.19 -3.86 -17.47
N VAL A 218 -14.95 -4.35 -17.57
CA VAL A 218 -13.97 -4.03 -18.63
C VAL A 218 -14.14 -4.85 -19.92
N GLY A 219 -15.25 -5.57 -20.06
CA GLY A 219 -15.64 -6.18 -21.34
C GLY A 219 -15.73 -7.71 -21.36
N GLN A 220 -15.85 -8.38 -20.21
CA GLN A 220 -16.28 -9.78 -20.16
C GLN A 220 -17.65 -9.89 -19.51
N GLU A 221 -18.65 -10.02 -20.39
CA GLU A 221 -20.07 -10.30 -20.14
C GLU A 221 -20.84 -9.40 -19.16
N ARG A 222 -22.05 -9.06 -19.57
CA ARG A 222 -22.98 -8.20 -18.83
C ARG A 222 -23.52 -8.99 -17.64
N SER A 223 -23.25 -8.54 -16.41
CA SER A 223 -24.05 -8.99 -15.27
C SER A 223 -25.49 -8.45 -15.38
N PRO A 224 -26.52 -9.23 -15.00
CA PRO A 224 -27.92 -8.87 -15.22
C PRO A 224 -28.32 -7.69 -14.33
N VAL A 225 -29.05 -6.74 -14.90
CA VAL A 225 -29.70 -5.66 -14.14
C VAL A 225 -30.79 -6.27 -13.25
N ASN A 226 -30.75 -5.97 -11.95
CA ASN A 226 -31.72 -6.38 -10.95
C ASN A 226 -33.14 -5.83 -11.30
N PRO A 227 -34.18 -6.67 -11.49
CA PRO A 227 -35.49 -6.25 -12.00
C PRO A 227 -36.36 -5.38 -11.06
N LYS A 228 -35.88 -4.99 -9.87
CA LYS A 228 -36.72 -4.35 -8.83
C LYS A 228 -36.84 -2.83 -8.95
N THR A 229 -37.18 -2.30 -10.12
CA THR A 229 -37.83 -0.99 -10.27
C THR A 229 -38.47 -0.87 -11.66
N VAL A 230 -39.63 -1.50 -11.85
CA VAL A 230 -40.57 -1.15 -12.93
C VAL A 230 -41.90 -0.73 -12.30
N PRO A 231 -42.43 0.48 -12.60
CA PRO A 231 -43.73 0.92 -12.10
C PRO A 231 -44.88 0.04 -12.61
N SER A 232 -45.81 -0.28 -11.72
CA SER A 232 -46.95 -1.20 -11.88
C SER A 232 -48.09 -0.67 -12.79
N SER A 233 -47.79 -0.15 -13.98
CA SER A 233 -48.85 0.41 -14.86
C SER A 233 -48.67 0.19 -16.37
N ALA A 234 -48.07 -0.92 -16.81
CA ALA A 234 -48.00 -1.26 -18.24
C ALA A 234 -49.07 -2.32 -18.63
N PRO A 235 -49.80 -2.14 -19.74
CA PRO A 235 -50.96 -2.96 -20.10
C PRO A 235 -50.58 -4.38 -20.57
N ALA A 236 -51.53 -5.30 -20.38
CA ALA A 236 -51.39 -6.73 -20.65
C ALA A 236 -51.25 -7.05 -22.15
N ASN A 237 -50.33 -7.97 -22.44
CA ASN A 237 -49.91 -8.52 -23.74
C ASN A 237 -48.86 -7.69 -24.51
N ARG A 238 -47.63 -7.70 -23.99
CA ARG A 238 -46.40 -7.54 -24.77
C ARG A 238 -45.55 -8.80 -24.55
N THR A 239 -45.06 -9.43 -25.61
CA THR A 239 -44.16 -10.58 -25.46
C THR A 239 -42.81 -10.12 -24.91
N MET A 240 -42.04 -11.03 -24.29
CA MET A 240 -40.68 -10.71 -23.82
C MET A 240 -39.80 -10.14 -24.94
N ALA A 241 -40.00 -10.60 -26.18
CA ALA A 241 -39.31 -10.09 -27.36
C ALA A 241 -39.72 -8.66 -27.74
N ASP A 242 -40.98 -8.28 -27.52
CA ASP A 242 -41.46 -6.91 -27.75
C ASP A 242 -40.90 -5.95 -26.70
N LEU A 243 -40.83 -6.39 -25.43
CA LEU A 243 -40.18 -5.62 -24.36
C LEU A 243 -38.67 -5.47 -24.61
N GLU A 244 -37.99 -6.52 -25.07
CA GLU A 244 -36.58 -6.45 -25.44
C GLU A 244 -36.34 -5.57 -26.67
N ARG A 245 -37.22 -5.63 -27.68
CA ARG A 245 -37.16 -4.77 -28.87
C ARG A 245 -37.39 -3.31 -28.49
N GLU A 246 -38.38 -3.01 -27.67
CA GLU A 246 -38.72 -1.66 -27.24
C GLU A 246 -37.69 -1.10 -26.25
N GLN A 247 -37.05 -1.94 -25.44
CA GLN A 247 -35.84 -1.57 -24.67
C GLN A 247 -34.64 -1.31 -25.58
N ARG A 248 -34.47 -2.07 -26.66
CA ARG A 248 -33.41 -1.89 -27.65
C ARG A 248 -33.63 -0.65 -28.51
N GLU A 249 -34.87 -0.34 -28.84
CA GLU A 249 -35.31 0.86 -29.57
C GLU A 249 -35.25 2.09 -28.66
N SER A 250 -35.70 2.02 -27.40
CA SER A 250 -35.45 3.07 -26.40
C SER A 250 -33.95 3.31 -26.17
N ARG A 251 -33.10 2.29 -26.27
CA ARG A 251 -31.63 2.44 -26.24
C ARG A 251 -31.04 2.98 -27.54
N ARG A 252 -31.70 2.83 -28.69
CA ARG A 252 -31.27 3.44 -29.96
C ARG A 252 -31.69 4.90 -30.05
N ASP A 253 -32.90 5.22 -29.60
CA ASP A 253 -33.45 6.59 -29.60
C ASP A 253 -32.93 7.44 -28.43
N ALA A 254 -32.51 6.81 -27.31
CA ALA A 254 -31.80 7.49 -26.21
C ALA A 254 -30.28 7.61 -26.42
N PHE A 255 -29.75 7.19 -27.57
CA PHE A 255 -28.38 7.49 -28.00
C PHE A 255 -28.41 8.54 -29.11
N PRO A 256 -28.37 9.84 -28.78
CA PRO A 256 -28.34 10.89 -29.79
C PRO A 256 -27.19 10.67 -30.79
N ILE A 257 -27.54 10.67 -32.07
CA ILE A 257 -26.65 10.51 -33.25
C ILE A 257 -25.53 11.58 -33.30
N GLN A 258 -25.55 12.59 -32.42
CA GLN A 258 -24.54 13.64 -32.30
C GLN A 258 -23.17 13.18 -31.80
N TYR A 259 -23.00 11.92 -31.36
CA TYR A 259 -21.75 11.41 -30.76
C TYR A 259 -20.89 10.60 -31.74
N LYS A 260 -20.84 10.98 -33.02
CA LYS A 260 -19.86 10.44 -33.98
C LYS A 260 -18.43 10.88 -33.65
N GLU A 261 -18.27 11.98 -32.92
CA GLU A 261 -16.98 12.41 -32.41
C GLU A 261 -16.86 12.08 -30.91
N HIS A 262 -15.83 11.31 -30.59
CA HIS A 262 -15.47 10.89 -29.25
C HIS A 262 -15.32 12.15 -28.37
N PRO A 263 -15.92 12.23 -27.17
CA PRO A 263 -15.90 13.46 -26.41
C PRO A 263 -14.45 13.82 -26.02
N GLU A 264 -14.02 15.01 -26.44
CA GLU A 264 -12.64 15.53 -26.51
C GLU A 264 -11.82 15.55 -25.21
N TRP A 265 -12.37 15.15 -24.07
CA TRP A 265 -11.75 15.37 -22.75
C TRP A 265 -10.86 14.21 -22.26
N PHE A 266 -10.59 13.21 -23.11
CA PHE A 266 -9.60 12.14 -22.89
C PHE A 266 -8.82 11.91 -24.19
N ASN A 267 -8.02 12.90 -24.58
CA ASN A 267 -7.25 12.88 -25.83
C ASN A 267 -6.12 11.83 -25.78
N GLU A 268 -5.68 11.36 -26.95
CA GLU A 268 -4.58 10.38 -27.05
C GLU A 268 -3.30 10.88 -26.40
N GLU A 269 -3.12 12.19 -26.33
CA GLU A 269 -1.96 12.83 -25.72
C GLU A 269 -1.95 12.73 -24.19
N THR A 270 -3.12 12.83 -23.54
CA THR A 270 -3.28 12.55 -22.11
C THR A 270 -3.01 11.08 -21.84
N ILE A 271 -3.47 10.16 -22.71
CA ILE A 271 -3.17 8.73 -22.58
C ILE A 271 -1.67 8.48 -22.70
N LYS A 272 -1.00 9.08 -23.70
CA LYS A 272 0.45 8.96 -23.88
C LYS A 272 1.21 9.50 -22.66
N SER A 273 0.83 10.66 -22.14
CA SER A 273 1.43 11.26 -20.95
C SER A 273 1.25 10.36 -19.71
N ILE A 274 0.08 9.74 -19.55
CA ILE A 274 -0.19 8.77 -18.47
C ILE A 274 0.66 7.51 -18.62
N LEU A 275 0.83 6.99 -19.84
CA LEU A 275 1.63 5.81 -20.11
C LEU A 275 3.14 6.03 -19.99
N GLU A 276 3.60 7.27 -20.17
CA GLU A 276 4.97 7.69 -19.87
C GLU A 276 5.20 7.80 -18.36
N GLU A 277 4.27 8.41 -17.62
CA GLU A 277 4.40 8.58 -16.17
C GLU A 277 4.17 7.27 -15.39
N PHE A 278 3.40 6.33 -15.95
CA PHE A 278 3.06 5.03 -15.34
C PHE A 278 3.20 3.88 -16.34
N PRO A 279 4.44 3.40 -16.60
CA PRO A 279 4.72 2.36 -17.59
C PRO A 279 3.97 1.04 -17.33
N GLU A 280 3.68 0.72 -16.07
CA GLU A 280 2.93 -0.46 -15.65
C GLU A 280 1.48 -0.47 -16.14
N LEU A 281 0.95 0.68 -16.58
CA LEU A 281 -0.39 0.79 -17.13
C LEU A 281 -0.47 0.50 -18.64
N ARG A 282 0.67 0.33 -19.32
CA ARG A 282 0.73 0.10 -20.78
C ARG A 282 -0.07 -1.11 -21.23
N GLU A 283 0.10 -2.23 -20.53
CA GLU A 283 -0.59 -3.48 -20.86
C GLU A 283 -2.10 -3.36 -20.66
N LYS A 284 -2.53 -2.70 -19.57
CA LYS A 284 -3.94 -2.44 -19.29
C LYS A 284 -4.57 -1.50 -20.31
N VAL A 285 -3.89 -0.43 -20.71
CA VAL A 285 -4.41 0.48 -21.76
C VAL A 285 -4.50 -0.25 -23.10
N ALA A 286 -3.52 -1.08 -23.45
CA ALA A 286 -3.57 -1.90 -24.66
C ALA A 286 -4.71 -2.95 -24.63
N GLU A 287 -5.06 -3.47 -23.46
CA GLU A 287 -6.21 -4.37 -23.28
C GLU A 287 -7.54 -3.62 -23.49
N ILE A 288 -7.64 -2.39 -22.98
CA ILE A 288 -8.79 -1.50 -23.19
C ILE A 288 -8.95 -1.15 -24.68
N ASP A 289 -7.86 -0.85 -25.38
CA ASP A 289 -7.88 -0.57 -26.82
C ASP A 289 -8.33 -1.80 -27.63
N ARG A 290 -7.89 -2.99 -27.24
CA ARG A 290 -8.36 -4.25 -27.83
C ARG A 290 -9.86 -4.47 -27.59
N ALA A 291 -10.35 -4.21 -26.38
CA ALA A 291 -11.77 -4.31 -26.05
C ALA A 291 -12.64 -3.26 -26.78
N ARG A 292 -12.11 -2.08 -27.07
CA ARG A 292 -12.77 -1.09 -27.91
C ARG A 292 -12.91 -1.59 -29.35
N ALA A 293 -11.83 -2.11 -29.94
CA ALA A 293 -11.83 -2.60 -31.31
C ALA A 293 -12.85 -3.74 -31.53
N THR A 294 -13.11 -4.57 -30.52
CA THR A 294 -14.14 -5.61 -30.57
C THR A 294 -15.55 -5.05 -30.46
N SER A 295 -15.78 -4.04 -29.60
CA SER A 295 -17.08 -3.35 -29.47
C SER A 295 -17.47 -2.60 -30.74
N ASP A 296 -16.53 -1.86 -31.33
CA ASP A 296 -16.76 -1.09 -32.56
C ASP A 296 -17.05 -2.02 -33.76
N ARG A 297 -16.44 -3.22 -33.82
CA ARG A 297 -16.77 -4.26 -34.81
C ARG A 297 -18.17 -4.85 -34.65
N ASN A 298 -18.70 -4.91 -33.42
CA ASN A 298 -20.04 -5.45 -33.15
C ASN A 298 -21.16 -4.41 -33.35
N THR A 299 -20.82 -3.14 -33.55
CA THR A 299 -21.77 -2.04 -33.77
C THR A 299 -21.77 -1.49 -35.20
N ALA A 300 -20.81 -1.90 -36.04
CA ALA A 300 -20.80 -1.70 -37.49
C ALA A 300 -21.61 -2.79 -38.20
#